data_AF-A0A937N4J3-F1
#
_entry.id   AF-A0A937N4J3-F1
#
_cell.length_a   1.000
_cell.length_b   1.000
_cell.length_c   1.000
_cell.angle_alpha   90.00
_cell.angle_beta   90.00
_cell.angle_gamma   90.00
#
_symmetry.space_group_name_H-M   'P 1'
#
loop_
_entity.id
_entity.type
_entity.pdbx_description
1 polymer ?
#
loop_
_entity_poly.entity_id
_entity_poly.type
_entity_poly.pdbx_seq_one_letter_code
_entity_poly.pdbx_strand_id
1 'polypeptide(L)'
;MCNSTTYSVWLCLSALLSSHLVVLLSDCRANPPEPFVPQAELATTHLPEPLDEAGFVDYLEAVNIRGSKGVDPENNWEVVIRRAFGPLKWDKASDAEYYRRLGIPPVPVTPPEGSYFQPLKLQFWGIEDPWRAEDYPELAQWLLSQSALRGRLVAGSPVVLLVFV
;
A
#
# COMPACT_ATOMS: atom_id res chain seq x y z
N MET A 1 56.43 -6.46 41.89
CA MET A 1 56.68 -7.14 40.60
C MET A 1 55.46 -6.90 39.72
N CYS A 2 55.58 -6.02 38.73
CA CYS A 2 54.50 -5.56 37.86
C CYS A 2 54.98 -5.72 36.41
N ASN A 3 54.29 -6.53 35.61
CA ASN A 3 54.71 -6.90 34.25
C ASN A 3 54.35 -5.81 33.25
N SER A 4 55.38 -5.29 32.56
CA SER A 4 55.34 -4.12 31.65
C SER A 4 55.61 -4.51 30.19
N THR A 5 55.02 -5.60 29.70
CA THR A 5 55.31 -6.08 28.32
C THR A 5 54.07 -6.29 27.45
N THR A 6 52.85 -6.21 28.00
CA THR A 6 51.60 -6.41 27.24
C THR A 6 51.02 -5.13 26.64
N TYR A 7 51.48 -3.94 27.04
CA TYR A 7 50.92 -2.66 26.58
C TYR A 7 51.49 -2.17 25.24
N SER A 8 52.65 -2.68 24.80
CA SER A 8 53.31 -2.17 23.58
C SER A 8 52.74 -2.71 22.27
N VAL A 9 52.07 -3.86 22.28
CA VAL A 9 51.48 -4.47 21.07
C VAL A 9 50.09 -3.88 20.75
N TRP A 10 49.34 -3.50 21.79
CA TRP A 10 48.01 -2.88 21.66
C TRP A 10 48.05 -1.45 21.10
N LEU A 11 49.11 -0.69 21.39
CA LEU A 11 49.27 0.66 20.83
C LEU A 11 49.56 0.65 19.32
N CYS A 12 50.26 -0.36 18.78
CA CYS A 12 50.54 -0.45 17.34
C CYS A 12 49.32 -0.89 16.50
N LEU A 13 48.45 -1.78 17.02
CA LEU A 13 47.25 -2.20 16.27
C LEU A 13 46.20 -1.08 16.16
N SER A 14 46.06 -0.24 17.19
CA SER A 14 45.11 0.88 17.17
C SER A 14 45.50 1.98 16.17
N ALA A 15 46.80 2.19 15.94
CA ALA A 15 47.30 3.15 14.96
C ALA A 15 46.97 2.75 13.50
N LEU A 16 47.01 1.45 13.18
CA LEU A 16 46.71 0.93 11.83
C LEU A 16 45.21 0.92 11.51
N LEU A 17 44.34 0.68 12.49
CA LEU A 17 42.89 0.77 12.32
C LEU A 17 42.41 2.22 12.14
N SER A 18 43.08 3.19 12.75
CA SER A 18 42.75 4.62 12.58
C SER A 18 43.14 5.19 11.22
N SER A 19 44.18 4.64 10.57
CA SER A 19 44.66 5.13 9.28
C SER A 19 43.82 4.63 8.10
N HIS A 20 43.15 3.48 8.20
CA HIS A 20 42.20 3.03 7.17
C HIS A 20 40.84 3.77 7.23
N LEU A 21 40.42 4.22 8.41
CA LEU A 21 39.19 5.00 8.56
C LEU A 21 39.30 6.41 7.93
N VAL A 22 40.50 7.00 7.95
CA VAL A 22 40.76 8.33 7.36
C VAL A 22 40.84 8.29 5.82
N VAL A 23 41.29 7.17 5.24
CA VAL A 23 41.32 7.00 3.77
C VAL A 23 39.91 6.86 3.19
N LEU A 24 39.01 6.13 3.86
CA LEU A 24 37.63 5.96 3.39
C LEU A 24 36.79 7.25 3.46
N LEU A 25 37.07 8.14 4.43
CA LEU A 25 36.35 9.42 4.55
C LEU A 25 36.89 10.51 3.62
N SER A 26 38.14 10.37 3.13
CA SER A 26 38.72 11.33 2.18
C SER A 26 38.17 11.16 0.76
N ASP A 27 37.85 9.93 0.36
CA ASP A 27 37.28 9.64 -0.97
C ASP A 27 35.86 10.18 -1.15
N CYS A 28 35.02 10.18 -0.10
CA CYS A 28 33.66 10.75 -0.18
C CYS A 28 33.64 12.26 -0.42
N ARG A 29 34.71 12.98 -0.07
CA ARG A 29 34.80 14.44 -0.24
C ARG A 29 35.42 14.86 -1.56
N ALA A 30 36.30 14.02 -2.12
CA ALA A 30 36.97 14.27 -3.40
C ALA A 30 36.06 13.94 -4.60
N ASN A 31 35.17 12.95 -4.47
CA ASN A 31 34.23 12.55 -5.51
C ASN A 31 32.82 12.43 -4.92
N PRO A 32 32.03 13.52 -4.85
CA PRO A 32 30.63 13.39 -4.48
C PRO A 32 29.96 12.41 -5.45
N PRO A 33 29.11 11.48 -4.97
CA PRO A 33 28.34 10.64 -5.89
C PRO A 33 27.55 11.56 -6.80
N GLU A 34 27.60 11.31 -8.12
CA GLU A 34 26.82 12.11 -9.05
C GLU A 34 25.35 12.09 -8.60
N PRO A 35 24.66 13.25 -8.67
CA PRO A 35 23.25 13.31 -8.34
C PRO A 35 22.51 12.25 -9.15
N PHE A 36 21.85 11.32 -8.47
CA PHE A 36 20.91 10.44 -9.14
C PHE A 36 19.77 11.31 -9.67
N VAL A 37 19.82 11.64 -10.94
CA VAL A 37 18.71 12.22 -11.67
C VAL A 37 17.93 11.05 -12.23
N PRO A 38 16.80 10.64 -11.63
CA PRO A 38 15.97 9.62 -12.24
C PRO A 38 15.58 10.11 -13.63
N GLN A 39 16.05 9.42 -14.67
CA GLN A 39 15.50 9.58 -16.00
C GLN A 39 14.14 8.90 -15.97
N ALA A 40 13.11 9.63 -15.52
CA ALA A 40 11.75 9.23 -15.78
C ALA A 40 11.57 9.30 -17.29
N GLU A 41 11.61 8.15 -17.97
CA GLU A 41 11.20 8.08 -19.36
C GLU A 41 9.76 8.62 -19.44
N LEU A 42 9.50 9.61 -20.29
CA LEU A 42 8.16 10.18 -20.49
C LEU A 42 7.08 9.10 -20.70
N ALA A 43 7.44 7.99 -21.35
CA ALA A 43 6.57 6.84 -21.58
C ALA A 43 6.08 6.14 -20.29
N THR A 44 6.76 6.34 -19.15
CA THR A 44 6.40 5.69 -17.88
C THR A 44 5.46 6.53 -17.02
N THR A 45 5.45 7.86 -17.22
CA THR A 45 4.67 8.82 -16.40
C THR A 45 3.63 9.60 -17.17
N HIS A 46 3.67 9.56 -18.50
CA HIS A 46 2.73 10.26 -19.37
C HIS A 46 1.72 9.27 -19.96
N LEU A 47 0.44 9.51 -19.70
CA LEU A 47 -0.69 8.82 -20.33
C LEU A 47 -1.29 9.80 -21.35
N PRO A 48 -0.94 9.71 -22.65
CA PRO A 48 -1.47 10.65 -23.65
C PRO A 48 -2.88 10.29 -24.11
N GLU A 49 -3.38 9.09 -23.78
CA GLU A 49 -4.64 8.54 -24.28
C GLU A 49 -5.32 7.67 -23.21
N PRO A 50 -6.65 7.51 -23.28
CA PRO A 50 -7.54 8.06 -24.32
C PRO A 50 -7.84 9.55 -24.12
N LEU A 51 -8.29 10.21 -25.19
CA LEU A 51 -8.82 11.57 -25.14
C LEU A 51 -10.35 11.53 -25.04
N ASP A 52 -10.93 12.45 -24.28
CA ASP A 52 -12.36 12.68 -24.21
C ASP A 52 -12.90 13.42 -25.45
N GLU A 53 -14.21 13.68 -25.48
CA GLU A 53 -14.87 14.38 -26.59
C GLU A 53 -14.35 15.81 -26.81
N ALA A 54 -13.77 16.42 -25.78
CA ALA A 54 -13.19 17.76 -25.83
C ALA A 54 -11.69 17.75 -26.18
N GLY A 55 -11.11 16.56 -26.38
CA GLY A 55 -9.69 16.36 -26.72
C GLY A 55 -8.74 16.42 -25.52
N PHE A 56 -9.25 16.36 -24.29
CA PHE A 56 -8.43 16.26 -23.08
C PHE A 56 -8.19 14.80 -22.71
N VAL A 57 -7.06 14.52 -22.06
CA VAL A 57 -6.75 13.17 -21.60
C VAL A 57 -7.74 12.74 -20.52
N ASP A 58 -8.40 11.61 -20.76
CA ASP A 58 -9.14 10.88 -19.74
C ASP A 58 -8.17 10.01 -18.93
N TYR A 59 -7.60 10.62 -17.89
CA TYR A 59 -6.65 9.94 -17.02
C TYR A 59 -7.27 8.76 -16.26
N LEU A 60 -8.55 8.83 -15.93
CA LEU A 60 -9.24 7.75 -15.21
C LEU A 60 -9.33 6.51 -16.11
N GLU A 61 -9.76 6.70 -17.36
CA GLU A 61 -9.81 5.62 -18.34
C GLU A 61 -8.40 5.12 -18.67
N ALA A 62 -7.42 6.00 -18.83
CA ALA A 62 -6.04 5.61 -19.11
C ALA A 62 -5.45 4.72 -18.00
N VAL A 63 -5.66 5.08 -16.74
CA VAL A 63 -5.23 4.28 -15.58
C VAL A 63 -5.98 2.95 -15.55
N ASN A 64 -7.29 2.94 -15.81
CA ASN A 64 -8.07 1.71 -15.86
C ASN A 64 -7.63 0.77 -16.98
N ILE A 65 -7.40 1.25 -18.21
CA ILE A 65 -6.91 0.43 -19.33
C ILE A 65 -5.55 -0.20 -18.99
N ARG A 66 -4.64 0.58 -18.39
CA ARG A 66 -3.32 0.07 -17.99
C ARG A 66 -3.43 -0.92 -16.84
N GLY A 67 -4.26 -0.59 -15.85
CA GLY A 67 -4.46 -1.32 -14.60
C GLY A 67 -5.23 -2.61 -14.72
N SER A 68 -6.17 -2.69 -15.67
CA SER A 68 -7.06 -3.84 -15.85
C SER A 68 -6.43 -4.98 -16.65
N LYS A 69 -5.20 -4.84 -17.16
CA LYS A 69 -4.55 -5.88 -17.97
C LYS A 69 -4.33 -7.15 -17.15
N GLY A 70 -5.00 -8.24 -17.54
CA GLY A 70 -4.95 -9.52 -16.84
C GLY A 70 -5.82 -9.56 -15.57
N VAL A 71 -6.64 -8.53 -15.34
CA VAL A 71 -7.58 -8.47 -14.22
C VAL A 71 -8.96 -8.97 -14.68
N ASP A 72 -9.50 -9.93 -13.95
CA ASP A 72 -10.83 -10.51 -14.12
C ASP A 72 -11.60 -10.46 -12.78
N PRO A 73 -12.92 -10.68 -12.75
CA PRO A 73 -13.69 -10.61 -11.52
C PRO A 73 -13.22 -11.57 -10.41
N GLU A 74 -12.58 -12.68 -10.75
CA GLU A 74 -12.08 -13.70 -9.83
C GLU A 74 -10.76 -13.26 -9.17
N ASN A 75 -9.94 -12.48 -9.88
CA ASN A 75 -8.64 -12.00 -9.44
C ASN A 75 -8.61 -10.48 -9.18
N ASN A 76 -9.77 -9.85 -9.01
CA ASN A 76 -9.89 -8.44 -8.70
C ASN A 76 -10.25 -8.23 -7.22
N TRP A 77 -9.37 -7.56 -6.48
CA TRP A 77 -9.57 -7.32 -5.06
C TRP A 77 -10.77 -6.42 -4.77
N GLU A 78 -11.09 -5.50 -5.67
CA GLU A 78 -12.24 -4.61 -5.52
C GLU A 78 -13.55 -5.39 -5.51
N VAL A 79 -13.64 -6.53 -6.22
CA VAL A 79 -14.83 -7.40 -6.17
C VAL A 79 -15.02 -7.98 -4.76
N VAL A 80 -13.93 -8.36 -4.08
CA VAL A 80 -14.00 -8.88 -2.71
C VAL A 80 -14.38 -7.79 -1.72
N ILE A 81 -13.76 -6.61 -1.83
CA ILE A 81 -14.12 -5.43 -1.04
C ILE A 81 -15.60 -5.12 -1.24
N ARG A 82 -16.06 -4.99 -2.49
CA ARG A 82 -17.45 -4.63 -2.79
C ARG A 82 -18.45 -5.61 -2.21
N ARG A 83 -18.17 -6.92 -2.30
CA ARG A 83 -19.03 -7.97 -1.74
C ARG A 83 -19.00 -8.03 -0.20
N ALA A 84 -17.99 -7.43 0.45
CA ALA A 84 -17.87 -7.38 1.89
C ALA A 84 -18.38 -6.07 2.50
N PHE A 85 -18.29 -4.95 1.78
CA PHE A 85 -18.72 -3.64 2.26
C PHE A 85 -20.11 -3.23 1.78
N GLY A 86 -20.63 -3.88 0.73
CA GLY A 86 -21.96 -3.61 0.19
C GLY A 86 -22.00 -2.48 -0.85
N PRO A 87 -23.20 -2.05 -1.25
CA PRO A 87 -23.36 -1.07 -2.33
C PRO A 87 -22.84 0.32 -1.92
N LEU A 88 -22.44 1.11 -2.91
CA LEU A 88 -22.10 2.52 -2.70
C LEU A 88 -23.36 3.39 -2.78
N LYS A 89 -23.32 4.55 -2.11
CA LYS A 89 -24.35 5.58 -2.23
C LYS A 89 -24.04 6.50 -3.40
N TRP A 90 -24.04 5.95 -4.60
CA TRP A 90 -23.85 6.69 -5.85
C TRP A 90 -25.17 6.87 -6.59
N ASP A 91 -25.19 7.77 -7.58
CA ASP A 91 -26.31 7.81 -8.51
C ASP A 91 -26.31 6.56 -9.39
N LYS A 92 -27.47 6.31 -10.01
CA LYS A 92 -27.72 5.09 -10.77
C LYS A 92 -26.77 4.91 -11.97
N ALA A 93 -26.32 6.00 -12.60
CA ALA A 93 -25.45 5.91 -13.77
C ALA A 93 -24.04 5.49 -13.34
N SER A 94 -23.49 6.14 -12.31
CA SER A 94 -22.18 5.76 -11.74
C SER A 94 -22.18 4.35 -11.16
N ASP A 95 -23.25 3.93 -10.48
CA ASP A 95 -23.38 2.57 -9.95
C ASP A 95 -23.37 1.51 -11.07
N ALA A 96 -24.13 1.75 -12.14
CA ALA A 96 -24.18 0.84 -13.29
C ALA A 96 -22.81 0.74 -13.99
N GLU A 97 -22.14 1.87 -14.20
CA GLU A 97 -20.82 1.89 -14.83
C GLU A 97 -19.76 1.18 -13.98
N TYR A 98 -19.81 1.37 -12.66
CA TYR A 98 -18.93 0.71 -11.72
C TYR A 98 -19.04 -0.81 -11.78
N TYR A 99 -20.25 -1.35 -11.71
CA TYR A 99 -20.46 -2.80 -11.79
C TYR A 99 -20.14 -3.37 -13.16
N ARG A 100 -20.40 -2.60 -14.24
CA ARG A 100 -19.99 -2.97 -15.59
C ARG A 100 -18.48 -3.13 -15.69
N ARG A 101 -17.70 -2.19 -15.14
CA ARG A 101 -16.22 -2.24 -15.12
C ARG A 101 -15.67 -3.40 -14.30
N LEU A 102 -16.33 -3.75 -13.20
CA LEU A 102 -15.96 -4.91 -12.40
C LEU A 102 -16.35 -6.26 -13.01
N GLY A 103 -17.21 -6.28 -14.03
CA GLY A 103 -17.69 -7.53 -14.64
C GLY A 103 -18.56 -8.37 -13.70
N ILE A 104 -19.22 -7.76 -12.72
CA ILE A 104 -20.12 -8.45 -11.77
C ILE A 104 -21.50 -7.80 -11.76
N PRO A 105 -22.56 -8.53 -11.38
CA PRO A 105 -23.85 -7.91 -11.09
C PRO A 105 -23.76 -6.98 -9.86
N PRO A 106 -24.64 -5.96 -9.76
CA PRO A 106 -24.76 -5.14 -8.56
C PRO A 106 -24.96 -5.99 -7.30
N VAL A 107 -24.30 -5.59 -6.21
CA VAL A 107 -24.50 -6.29 -4.93
C VAL A 107 -25.84 -5.88 -4.30
N PRO A 108 -26.51 -6.78 -3.56
CA PRO A 108 -27.81 -6.46 -2.96
C PRO A 108 -27.79 -5.24 -2.03
N VAL A 109 -28.79 -4.36 -2.15
CA VAL A 109 -28.96 -3.26 -1.19
C VAL A 109 -29.42 -3.76 0.18
N THR A 110 -30.15 -4.87 0.19
CA THR A 110 -30.73 -5.47 1.39
C THR A 110 -30.27 -6.92 1.51
N PRO A 111 -29.02 -7.19 1.92
CA PRO A 111 -28.52 -8.55 2.05
C PRO A 111 -29.01 -9.20 3.37
N PRO A 112 -28.80 -10.52 3.55
CA PRO A 112 -28.89 -11.15 4.87
C PRO A 112 -27.95 -10.49 5.90
N GLU A 113 -28.31 -10.53 7.18
CA GLU A 113 -27.46 -10.04 8.27
C GLU A 113 -26.07 -10.71 8.26
N GLY A 114 -25.02 -9.94 8.56
CA GLY A 114 -23.63 -10.42 8.55
C GLY A 114 -23.02 -10.56 7.14
N SER A 115 -23.77 -10.26 6.07
CA SER A 115 -23.23 -10.29 4.71
C SER A 115 -22.27 -9.13 4.42
N TYR A 116 -22.49 -7.97 5.07
CA TYR A 116 -21.64 -6.79 4.96
C TYR A 116 -21.08 -6.35 6.31
N PHE A 117 -19.93 -5.67 6.26
CA PHE A 117 -19.34 -5.02 7.41
C PHE A 117 -20.35 -4.05 8.03
N GLN A 118 -20.58 -4.23 9.32
CA GLN A 118 -21.42 -3.29 10.06
C GLN A 118 -20.64 -2.01 10.33
N PRO A 119 -21.26 -0.82 10.19
CA PRO A 119 -20.60 0.43 10.51
C PRO A 119 -20.04 0.39 11.93
N LEU A 120 -18.75 0.68 12.06
CA LEU A 120 -18.11 0.87 13.35
C LEU A 120 -18.69 2.15 13.97
N LYS A 121 -19.48 2.02 15.03
CA LYS A 121 -20.13 3.15 15.73
C LYS A 121 -19.19 3.90 16.68
N LEU A 122 -17.93 3.50 16.73
CA LEU A 122 -16.89 4.13 17.54
C LEU A 122 -16.23 5.27 16.76
N GLN A 123 -15.91 6.36 17.44
CA GLN A 123 -14.99 7.37 16.93
C GLN A 123 -13.57 6.95 17.34
N PHE A 124 -12.77 6.51 16.38
CA PHE A 124 -11.40 6.01 16.60
C PHE A 124 -10.34 6.88 15.88
N TRP A 125 -10.70 8.14 15.59
CA TRP A 125 -9.75 9.12 15.09
C TRP A 125 -8.59 9.27 16.08
N GLY A 126 -7.35 9.13 15.61
CA GLY A 126 -6.15 9.32 16.43
C GLY A 126 -5.51 8.05 16.99
N ILE A 127 -5.90 6.85 16.54
CA ILE A 127 -5.10 5.64 16.79
C ILE A 127 -3.91 5.64 15.83
N GLU A 128 -2.78 6.19 16.26
CA GLU A 128 -1.55 6.27 15.47
C GLU A 128 -0.55 5.16 15.80
N ASP A 129 -0.62 4.63 17.02
CA ASP A 129 0.27 3.59 17.53
C ASP A 129 -0.35 2.18 17.43
N PRO A 130 0.49 1.12 17.34
CA PRO A 130 0.03 -0.25 17.52
C PRO A 130 -0.70 -0.42 18.86
N TRP A 131 -1.91 -0.95 18.82
CA TRP A 131 -2.76 -1.10 19.99
C TRP A 131 -3.02 -2.59 20.29
N ARG A 132 -3.30 -2.88 21.56
CA ARG A 132 -3.71 -4.20 22.05
C ARG A 132 -5.21 -4.22 22.30
N ALA A 133 -5.79 -5.42 22.37
CA ALA A 133 -7.22 -5.57 22.60
C ALA A 133 -7.70 -4.87 23.89
N GLU A 134 -6.83 -4.76 24.90
CA GLU A 134 -7.13 -4.10 26.16
C GLU A 134 -7.20 -2.57 26.05
N ASP A 135 -6.53 -1.97 25.06
CA ASP A 135 -6.51 -0.52 24.85
C ASP A 135 -7.86 -0.04 24.28
N TYR A 136 -8.49 -0.87 23.43
CA TYR A 136 -9.78 -0.58 22.79
C TYR A 136 -10.68 -1.82 22.76
N PRO A 137 -11.24 -2.26 23.91
CA PRO A 137 -11.97 -3.51 24.02
C PRO A 137 -13.23 -3.54 23.14
N GLU A 138 -13.93 -2.42 22.99
CA GLU A 138 -15.11 -2.35 22.12
C GLU A 138 -14.74 -2.49 20.64
N LEU A 139 -13.61 -1.89 20.21
CA LEU A 139 -13.08 -2.05 18.87
C LEU A 139 -12.63 -3.48 18.61
N ALA A 140 -11.93 -4.09 19.58
CA ALA A 140 -11.50 -5.48 19.51
C ALA A 140 -12.70 -6.42 19.39
N GLN A 141 -13.73 -6.22 20.21
CA GLN A 141 -14.96 -7.00 20.17
C GLN A 141 -15.71 -6.81 18.84
N TRP A 142 -15.79 -5.58 18.33
CA TRP A 142 -16.36 -5.32 17.02
C TRP A 142 -15.57 -6.07 15.93
N LEU A 143 -14.24 -5.99 15.89
CA LEU A 143 -13.43 -6.73 14.92
C LEU A 143 -13.64 -8.25 15.00
N LEU A 144 -13.80 -8.79 16.20
CA LEU A 144 -14.12 -10.22 16.39
C LEU A 144 -15.50 -10.57 15.85
N SER A 145 -16.50 -9.70 16.03
CA SER A 145 -17.84 -9.88 15.47
C SER A 145 -17.86 -9.91 13.94
N GLN A 146 -16.86 -9.30 13.29
CA GLN A 146 -16.73 -9.28 11.82
C GLN A 146 -15.73 -10.34 11.29
N SER A 147 -15.32 -11.31 12.12
CA SER A 147 -14.23 -12.25 11.82
C SER A 147 -14.40 -13.04 10.52
N ALA A 148 -15.62 -13.45 10.17
CA ALA A 148 -15.90 -14.15 8.91
C ALA A 148 -15.62 -13.26 7.67
N LEU A 149 -16.05 -12.00 7.71
CA LEU A 149 -15.79 -11.03 6.63
C LEU A 149 -14.31 -10.63 6.58
N ARG A 150 -13.67 -10.49 7.74
CA ARG A 150 -12.22 -10.28 7.83
C ARG A 150 -11.44 -11.44 7.20
N GLY A 151 -11.86 -12.68 7.42
CA GLY A 151 -11.24 -13.86 6.79
C GLY A 151 -11.25 -13.76 5.26
N ARG A 152 -12.37 -13.31 4.68
CA ARG A 152 -12.49 -13.04 3.24
C ARG A 152 -11.56 -11.91 2.79
N LEU A 153 -11.48 -10.82 3.57
CA LEU A 153 -10.58 -9.69 3.31
C LEU A 153 -9.08 -10.07 3.42
N VAL A 154 -8.71 -11.01 4.26
CA VAL A 154 -7.32 -11.46 4.34
C VAL A 154 -7.02 -12.44 3.20
N ALA A 155 -7.95 -13.36 2.92
CA ALA A 155 -7.75 -14.42 1.94
C ALA A 155 -7.53 -13.92 0.52
N GLY A 156 -8.15 -12.80 0.11
CA GLY A 156 -7.86 -12.21 -1.19
C GLY A 156 -6.95 -10.99 -1.15
N SER A 157 -6.35 -10.62 -0.01
CA SER A 157 -5.26 -9.64 -0.02
C SER A 157 -4.09 -9.93 -1.00
N PRO A 158 -3.76 -11.19 -1.38
CA PRO A 158 -2.76 -11.43 -2.44
C PRO A 158 -3.26 -11.11 -3.87
N VAL A 159 -4.49 -10.64 -4.02
CA VAL A 159 -5.16 -10.36 -5.29
C VAL A 159 -4.92 -8.90 -5.71
N VAL A 160 -4.85 -8.64 -7.02
CA VAL A 160 -4.56 -7.30 -7.56
C VAL A 160 -5.76 -6.38 -7.29
N LEU A 161 -5.51 -5.23 -6.64
CA LEU A 161 -6.50 -4.16 -6.50
C LEU A 161 -6.33 -3.20 -7.68
N LEU A 162 -7.23 -3.21 -8.67
CA LEU A 162 -7.27 -2.18 -9.71
C LEU A 162 -8.66 -2.09 -10.35
N VAL A 163 -9.49 -1.18 -9.84
CA VAL A 163 -10.44 -0.35 -10.60
C VAL A 163 -10.59 0.97 -9.86
N PHE A 164 -10.29 2.09 -10.54
CA PHE A 164 -10.69 3.42 -10.08
C PHE A 164 -11.92 3.81 -10.90
N VAL A 165 -13.06 4.08 -10.26
CA VAL A 165 -14.23 4.66 -10.92
C VAL A 165 -14.35 6.13 -10.55
#